data_AF-A0A5C7JXL3-F1
#
_entry.id   AF-A0A5C7JXL3-F1
#
_cell.length_a   1.000
_cell.length_b   1.000
_cell.length_c   1.000
_cell.angle_alpha   90.00
_cell.angle_beta   90.00
_cell.angle_gamma   90.00
#
_symmetry.space_group_name_H-M   'P 1'
#
loop_
_entity.id
_entity.type
_entity.pdbx_description
1 polymer ?
#
loop_
_entity_poly.entity_id
_entity_poly.type
_entity_poly.pdbx_seq_one_letter_code
_entity_poly.pdbx_strand_id
1 'polypeptide(L)'
;MITLTGSTSISTLSKTIQAPQDSIDNVDQFSVQPPFQSLLNNIYSTIDKLPYLKPSLSMSCLDGTNITIKAFSGLWASKNALSLDYTTLQRTNDVTLSGTAVFGGGGYVANTTYYVYAKYDPAKTESTDFVLRTDAPDTTKTWLVAGVTQYNHRYIGSVLTNSLATCEVFSCSNGDYNLGTSNSGSTFTDIVFTDIQYLMLPKTATSIKLQITCQNTTAATDGSFYIKPKGTSSIRFIDVPRSSLYRGADVLEIPCIGSPSFNIFQIRFQGAGLVNGDCTAKLGMVGYKE
;
A
#
# COMPACT_ATOMS: atom_id res chain seq x y z
N MET A 1 -23.75 11.94 -13.71
CA MET A 1 -23.44 11.88 -15.16
C MET A 1 -22.34 12.89 -15.42
N ILE A 2 -21.10 12.44 -15.63
CA ILE A 2 -19.98 13.34 -15.96
C ILE A 2 -19.85 13.31 -17.48
N THR A 3 -20.19 14.42 -18.12
CA THR A 3 -19.97 14.60 -19.56
C THR A 3 -18.54 15.09 -19.74
N LEU A 4 -17.69 14.27 -20.37
CA LEU A 4 -16.32 14.66 -20.72
C LEU A 4 -16.35 15.46 -22.03
N THR A 5 -16.27 16.78 -21.93
CA THR A 5 -16.02 17.66 -23.09
C THR A 5 -14.52 17.82 -23.30
N GLY A 6 -13.89 16.79 -23.88
CA GLY A 6 -12.52 16.84 -24.38
C GLY A 6 -12.51 16.82 -25.91
N SER A 7 -11.82 17.78 -26.52
CA SER A 7 -11.70 17.93 -27.99
C SER A 7 -11.05 16.68 -28.61
N THR A 8 -11.76 15.98 -29.50
CA THR A 8 -11.31 14.76 -30.20
C THR A 8 -10.61 15.05 -31.53
N SER A 9 -9.96 16.21 -31.66
CA SER A 9 -9.28 16.56 -32.91
C SER A 9 -7.90 15.87 -33.01
N ILE A 10 -7.79 14.94 -33.96
CA ILE A 10 -6.58 14.15 -34.33
C ILE A 10 -5.34 15.03 -34.58
N SER A 11 -5.53 16.30 -34.92
CA SER A 11 -4.46 17.25 -35.26
C SER A 11 -3.50 17.60 -34.12
N THR A 12 -3.77 17.15 -32.88
CA THR A 12 -2.96 17.48 -31.69
C THR A 12 -2.10 16.33 -31.15
N LEU A 13 -2.15 15.14 -31.79
CA LEU A 13 -1.32 14.00 -31.40
C LEU A 13 0.13 14.21 -31.88
N SER A 14 1.03 14.56 -30.96
CA SER A 14 2.42 14.94 -31.25
C SER A 14 3.38 13.77 -31.47
N LYS A 15 2.93 12.51 -31.41
CA LYS A 15 3.75 11.34 -31.72
C LYS A 15 2.94 10.25 -32.41
N THR A 16 3.18 10.08 -33.71
CA THR A 16 2.76 8.93 -34.51
C THR A 16 3.92 7.95 -34.56
N ILE A 17 3.74 6.70 -34.14
CA ILE A 17 4.68 5.62 -34.45
C ILE A 17 4.18 5.00 -35.75
N GLN A 18 4.91 5.19 -36.85
CA GLN A 18 4.71 4.38 -38.04
C GLN A 18 5.41 3.04 -37.85
N ALA A 19 4.68 1.93 -38.03
CA ALA A 19 5.31 0.62 -38.14
C ALA A 19 6.19 0.61 -39.41
N PRO A 20 7.41 0.04 -39.37
CA PRO A 20 8.26 -0.05 -40.56
C PRO A 20 7.55 -0.82 -41.66
N GLN A 21 7.38 -0.20 -42.83
CA GLN A 21 6.81 -0.86 -44.03
C GLN A 21 7.87 -1.59 -44.86
N ASP A 22 8.90 -2.14 -44.21
CA ASP A 22 9.84 -2.99 -44.93
C ASP A 22 9.41 -4.45 -44.81
N SER A 23 8.72 -4.90 -45.86
CA SER A 23 8.54 -6.31 -46.26
C SER A 23 7.47 -7.14 -45.55
N ILE A 24 6.25 -6.63 -45.43
CA ILE A 24 5.07 -7.49 -45.26
C ILE A 24 4.43 -7.62 -46.64
N ASP A 25 4.45 -8.84 -47.22
CA ASP A 25 3.75 -9.14 -48.47
C ASP A 25 2.31 -8.60 -48.40
N ASN A 26 1.83 -7.98 -49.49
CA ASN A 26 0.45 -7.53 -49.59
C ASN A 26 -0.48 -8.75 -49.50
N VAL A 27 -0.92 -9.07 -48.29
CA VAL A 27 -1.97 -10.07 -48.07
C VAL A 27 -3.25 -9.46 -48.64
N ASP A 28 -3.68 -9.94 -49.80
CA ASP A 28 -4.94 -9.53 -50.42
C ASP A 28 -6.07 -9.69 -49.39
N GLN A 29 -6.88 -8.65 -49.19
CA GLN A 29 -7.92 -8.66 -48.16
C GLN A 29 -8.87 -9.85 -48.35
N PHE A 30 -9.02 -10.38 -49.56
CA PHE A 30 -9.86 -11.55 -49.83
C PHE A 30 -9.28 -12.90 -49.35
N SER A 31 -8.03 -12.94 -48.90
CA SER A 31 -7.35 -14.14 -48.41
C SER A 31 -7.45 -14.36 -46.90
N VAL A 32 -7.98 -13.36 -46.16
CA VAL A 32 -8.13 -13.44 -44.71
C VAL A 32 -9.47 -14.12 -44.38
N GLN A 33 -9.47 -15.09 -43.47
CA GLN A 33 -10.72 -15.73 -43.06
C GLN A 33 -11.68 -14.67 -42.45
N PRO A 34 -12.99 -14.72 -42.77
CA PRO A 34 -13.96 -13.70 -42.36
C PRO A 34 -13.96 -13.27 -40.87
N PRO A 35 -13.66 -14.16 -39.89
CA PRO A 35 -13.60 -13.74 -38.49
C PRO A 35 -12.50 -12.72 -38.20
N PHE A 36 -11.36 -12.80 -38.91
CA PHE A 36 -10.19 -11.95 -38.70
C PHE A 36 -10.21 -10.68 -39.55
N GLN A 37 -11.11 -10.59 -40.52
CA GLN A 37 -11.35 -9.40 -41.34
C GLN A 37 -11.72 -8.17 -40.49
N SER A 38 -12.47 -8.41 -39.41
CA SER A 38 -12.87 -7.38 -38.45
C SER A 38 -11.68 -6.77 -37.69
N LEU A 39 -10.60 -7.53 -37.49
CA LEU A 39 -9.39 -7.10 -36.80
C LEU A 39 -8.46 -6.26 -37.68
N LEU A 40 -8.54 -6.42 -39.00
CA LEU A 40 -7.76 -5.64 -39.96
C LEU A 40 -8.41 -4.30 -40.31
N ASN A 41 -9.75 -4.27 -40.35
CA ASN A 41 -10.50 -3.08 -40.79
C ASN A 41 -10.79 -2.08 -39.67
N ASN A 42 -10.37 -2.35 -38.44
CA ASN A 42 -10.58 -1.48 -37.29
C ASN A 42 -9.24 -1.00 -36.71
N ILE A 43 -9.21 0.27 -36.28
CA ILE A 43 -8.11 0.80 -35.48
C ILE A 43 -8.33 0.38 -34.03
N TYR A 44 -7.50 -0.54 -33.54
CA TYR A 44 -7.47 -0.90 -32.13
C TYR A 44 -6.49 0.01 -31.41
N SER A 45 -7.03 0.99 -30.69
CA SER A 45 -6.24 1.68 -29.68
C SER A 45 -6.12 0.77 -28.47
N THR A 46 -4.98 0.09 -28.31
CA THR A 46 -4.61 -0.44 -26.99
C THR A 46 -4.42 0.75 -26.08
N ILE A 47 -5.34 0.93 -25.13
CA ILE A 47 -5.11 1.87 -24.03
C ILE A 47 -4.01 1.24 -23.17
N ASP A 48 -2.76 1.51 -23.52
CA ASP A 48 -1.56 1.02 -22.81
C ASP A 48 -1.55 1.45 -21.33
N LYS A 49 -2.34 2.50 -21.03
CA LYS A 49 -2.66 2.93 -19.68
C LYS A 49 -4.13 3.34 -19.65
N LEU A 50 -5.06 2.39 -19.43
CA LEU A 50 -6.26 2.77 -18.68
C LEU A 50 -5.69 3.56 -17.50
N PRO A 51 -6.08 4.84 -17.27
CA PRO A 51 -5.72 5.46 -16.03
C PRO A 51 -6.11 4.43 -14.99
N TYR A 52 -5.12 3.90 -14.27
CA TYR A 52 -5.35 3.13 -13.07
C TYR A 52 -6.01 4.15 -12.14
N LEU A 53 -7.28 4.46 -12.39
CA LEU A 53 -8.27 4.75 -11.39
C LEU A 53 -8.22 3.48 -10.57
N LYS A 54 -7.22 3.40 -9.68
CA LYS A 54 -7.30 2.58 -8.49
C LYS A 54 -8.71 2.91 -8.02
N PRO A 55 -9.66 1.95 -8.06
CA PRO A 55 -10.97 2.18 -7.48
C PRO A 55 -10.70 2.84 -6.15
N SER A 56 -11.37 3.95 -5.82
CA SER A 56 -11.15 4.70 -4.58
C SER A 56 -11.51 3.81 -3.39
N LEU A 57 -10.65 2.84 -3.12
CA LEU A 57 -10.74 1.80 -2.12
C LEU A 57 -10.16 2.46 -0.89
N SER A 58 -11.07 2.81 -0.01
CA SER A 58 -10.78 3.37 1.29
C SER A 58 -11.32 2.39 2.31
N MET A 59 -10.53 2.14 3.34
CA MET A 59 -10.97 1.40 4.50
C MET A 59 -10.53 2.09 5.78
N SER A 60 -11.27 1.89 6.85
CA SER A 60 -10.99 2.46 8.16
C SER A 60 -11.48 1.55 9.26
N CYS A 61 -10.81 1.56 10.39
CA CYS A 61 -11.32 0.98 11.63
C CYS A 61 -11.25 2.07 12.71
N LEU A 62 -12.40 2.54 13.19
CA LEU A 62 -12.43 3.67 14.15
C LEU A 62 -12.69 3.22 15.59
N ASP A 63 -13.15 1.98 15.78
CA ASP A 63 -13.56 1.40 17.05
C ASP A 63 -12.67 0.23 17.51
N GLY A 64 -11.62 -0.07 16.73
CA GLY A 64 -10.70 -1.19 16.99
C GLY A 64 -11.28 -2.59 16.73
N THR A 65 -12.49 -2.70 16.19
CA THR A 65 -13.17 -3.99 16.01
C THR A 65 -13.66 -4.18 14.57
N ASN A 66 -14.26 -3.13 14.01
CA ASN A 66 -14.96 -3.16 12.74
C ASN A 66 -14.17 -2.40 11.67
N ILE A 67 -13.84 -3.08 10.59
CA ILE A 67 -13.24 -2.48 9.40
C ILE A 67 -14.38 -2.08 8.48
N THR A 68 -14.54 -0.80 8.25
CA THR A 68 -15.46 -0.27 7.23
C THR A 68 -14.70 -0.11 5.92
N ILE A 69 -15.13 -0.85 4.89
CA ILE A 69 -14.71 -0.67 3.50
C ILE A 69 -15.73 0.24 2.82
N LYS A 70 -15.25 1.34 2.23
CA LYS A 70 -16.12 2.26 1.50
C LYS A 70 -16.62 1.66 0.19
N ALA A 71 -17.80 2.09 -0.23
CA ALA A 71 -18.34 1.77 -1.56
C ALA A 71 -17.30 2.00 -2.66
N PHE A 72 -17.23 1.08 -3.64
CA PHE A 72 -16.29 1.13 -4.75
C PHE A 72 -16.85 0.41 -5.98
N SER A 73 -16.26 0.65 -7.16
CA SER A 73 -16.55 -0.17 -8.34
C SER A 73 -15.32 -0.31 -9.23
N GLY A 74 -15.32 -1.33 -10.10
CA GLY A 74 -14.28 -1.51 -11.12
C GLY A 74 -13.03 -2.25 -10.65
N LEU A 75 -13.09 -2.99 -9.54
CA LEU A 75 -11.98 -3.85 -9.13
C LEU A 75 -11.99 -5.16 -9.92
N TRP A 76 -11.04 -5.36 -10.81
CA TRP A 76 -10.97 -6.55 -11.66
C TRP A 76 -10.47 -7.79 -10.92
N ALA A 77 -11.24 -8.88 -10.95
CA ALA A 77 -10.91 -10.21 -10.46
C ALA A 77 -11.39 -11.27 -11.46
N SER A 78 -10.94 -12.52 -11.36
CA SER A 78 -11.55 -13.59 -12.12
C SER A 78 -12.77 -14.20 -11.41
N LYS A 79 -13.74 -14.71 -12.17
CA LYS A 79 -14.81 -15.58 -11.64
C LYS A 79 -14.27 -16.88 -11.07
N ASN A 80 -13.12 -17.36 -11.59
CA ASN A 80 -12.52 -18.64 -11.25
C ASN A 80 -11.17 -18.45 -10.55
N ALA A 81 -10.83 -19.35 -9.64
CA ALA A 81 -9.57 -19.30 -8.91
C ALA A 81 -8.36 -19.60 -9.80
N LEU A 82 -8.48 -20.57 -10.71
CA LEU A 82 -7.34 -21.17 -11.44
C LEU A 82 -7.32 -20.83 -12.94
N SER A 83 -8.30 -20.09 -13.44
CA SER A 83 -8.41 -19.73 -14.86
C SER A 83 -8.83 -18.28 -14.99
N LEU A 84 -8.44 -17.64 -16.09
CA LEU A 84 -8.74 -16.24 -16.35
C LEU A 84 -10.09 -16.11 -17.07
N ASP A 85 -11.12 -15.77 -16.31
CA ASP A 85 -12.40 -15.25 -16.78
C ASP A 85 -12.71 -13.99 -15.97
N TYR A 86 -12.38 -12.82 -16.51
CA TYR A 86 -12.40 -11.57 -15.76
C TYR A 86 -13.81 -11.00 -15.58
N THR A 87 -14.04 -10.43 -14.40
CA THR A 87 -15.24 -9.67 -14.04
C THR A 87 -14.83 -8.49 -13.16
N THR A 88 -15.73 -7.53 -12.99
CA THR A 88 -15.56 -6.44 -12.03
C THR A 88 -16.26 -6.78 -10.72
N LEU A 89 -15.56 -6.53 -9.62
CA LEU A 89 -16.09 -6.51 -8.27
C LEU A 89 -16.51 -5.09 -7.91
N GLN A 90 -17.59 -4.97 -7.15
CA GLN A 90 -18.14 -3.69 -6.74
C GLN A 90 -18.97 -3.79 -5.47
N ARG A 91 -19.11 -2.63 -4.83
CA ARG A 91 -19.97 -2.37 -3.68
C ARG A 91 -20.63 -1.01 -3.79
N THR A 92 -21.96 -0.98 -3.88
CA THR A 92 -22.71 0.30 -3.87
C THR A 92 -22.79 0.94 -2.48
N ASN A 93 -22.76 0.11 -1.42
CA ASN A 93 -22.79 0.57 -0.04
C ASN A 93 -21.52 0.18 0.71
N ASP A 94 -21.22 0.93 1.78
CA ASP A 94 -20.16 0.59 2.72
C ASP A 94 -20.37 -0.82 3.31
N VAL A 95 -19.28 -1.55 3.51
CA VAL A 95 -19.28 -2.90 4.08
C VAL A 95 -18.52 -2.89 5.38
N THR A 96 -19.10 -3.49 6.41
CA THR A 96 -18.42 -3.72 7.68
C THR A 96 -17.92 -5.15 7.76
N LEU A 97 -16.62 -5.31 8.00
CA LEU A 97 -15.98 -6.57 8.33
C LEU A 97 -15.58 -6.55 9.81
N SER A 98 -15.63 -7.71 10.45
CA SER A 98 -15.11 -7.92 11.80
C SER A 98 -14.24 -9.17 11.83
N GLY A 99 -13.79 -9.59 13.01
CA GLY A 99 -12.97 -10.80 13.16
C GLY A 99 -13.61 -12.07 12.58
N THR A 100 -14.94 -12.11 12.38
CA THR A 100 -15.62 -13.25 11.74
C THR A 100 -15.29 -13.40 10.26
N ALA A 101 -14.78 -12.35 9.60
CA ALA A 101 -14.33 -12.39 8.22
C ALA A 101 -12.93 -13.00 8.05
N VAL A 102 -12.25 -13.38 9.15
CA VAL A 102 -10.98 -14.13 9.10
C VAL A 102 -11.23 -15.52 8.53
N PHE A 103 -10.52 -15.84 7.45
CA PHE A 103 -10.61 -17.13 6.79
C PHE A 103 -10.33 -18.28 7.77
N GLY A 104 -11.18 -19.30 7.79
CA GLY A 104 -11.10 -20.41 8.74
C GLY A 104 -11.83 -20.19 10.07
N GLY A 105 -12.38 -19.00 10.33
CA GLY A 105 -13.36 -18.77 11.40
C GLY A 105 -12.82 -18.56 12.82
N GLY A 106 -11.63 -17.98 12.99
CA GLY A 106 -10.96 -17.86 14.29
C GLY A 106 -11.02 -16.49 14.98
N GLY A 107 -11.57 -15.44 14.35
CA GLY A 107 -11.43 -14.08 14.88
C GLY A 107 -10.04 -13.48 14.65
N TYR A 108 -9.85 -12.27 15.17
CA TYR A 108 -8.52 -11.65 15.20
C TYR A 108 -7.63 -12.37 16.23
N VAL A 109 -6.33 -12.39 15.94
CA VAL A 109 -5.26 -12.87 16.83
C VAL A 109 -4.34 -11.69 17.09
N ALA A 110 -3.79 -11.57 18.30
CA ALA A 110 -2.83 -10.52 18.62
C ALA A 110 -1.56 -10.61 17.77
N ASN A 111 -0.88 -9.48 17.56
CA ASN A 111 0.39 -9.39 16.82
C ASN A 111 0.32 -10.03 15.43
N THR A 112 -0.78 -9.80 14.70
CA THR A 112 -1.04 -10.43 13.40
C THR A 112 -1.35 -9.38 12.33
N THR A 113 -0.71 -9.53 11.17
CA THR A 113 -1.04 -8.74 9.98
C THR A 113 -2.08 -9.51 9.19
N TYR A 114 -3.19 -8.85 8.87
CA TYR A 114 -4.22 -9.39 7.98
C TYR A 114 -4.24 -8.61 6.66
N TYR A 115 -4.30 -9.35 5.57
CA TYR A 115 -4.49 -8.85 4.21
C TYR A 115 -5.98 -9.01 3.87
N VAL A 116 -6.59 -7.91 3.44
CA VAL A 116 -7.98 -7.84 3.03
C VAL A 116 -8.05 -8.17 1.54
N TYR A 117 -8.82 -9.21 1.20
CA TYR A 117 -9.09 -9.57 -0.18
C TYR A 117 -10.57 -9.39 -0.50
N ALA A 118 -10.85 -8.72 -1.61
CA ALA A 118 -12.14 -8.82 -2.27
C ALA A 118 -12.13 -10.05 -3.19
N LYS A 119 -13.23 -10.80 -3.24
CA LYS A 119 -13.34 -11.98 -4.11
C LYS A 119 -14.66 -12.02 -4.86
N TYR A 120 -14.66 -12.67 -6.01
CA TYR A 120 -15.90 -13.02 -6.69
C TYR A 120 -16.64 -14.11 -5.91
N ASP A 121 -17.90 -13.85 -5.59
CA ASP A 121 -18.82 -14.83 -5.02
C ASP A 121 -20.24 -14.53 -5.51
N PRO A 122 -20.78 -15.32 -6.47
CA PRO A 122 -22.08 -15.03 -7.08
C PRO A 122 -23.25 -15.11 -6.09
N ALA A 123 -23.07 -15.75 -4.93
CA ALA A 123 -24.10 -15.87 -3.90
C ALA A 123 -24.19 -14.63 -2.99
N LYS A 124 -23.23 -13.72 -3.08
CA LYS A 124 -23.22 -12.47 -2.30
C LYS A 124 -23.78 -11.31 -3.11
N THR A 125 -24.19 -10.26 -2.41
CA THR A 125 -24.59 -8.98 -3.01
C THR A 125 -23.57 -8.56 -4.07
N GLU A 126 -24.02 -8.12 -5.24
CA GLU A 126 -23.15 -7.65 -6.35
C GLU A 126 -22.02 -8.62 -6.73
N SER A 127 -22.23 -9.90 -6.46
CA SER A 127 -21.28 -10.99 -6.71
C SER A 127 -19.87 -10.77 -6.11
N THR A 128 -19.78 -9.98 -5.05
CA THR A 128 -18.51 -9.64 -4.39
C THR A 128 -18.59 -10.08 -2.94
N ASP A 129 -17.50 -10.56 -2.37
CA ASP A 129 -17.35 -10.89 -0.95
C ASP A 129 -15.98 -10.43 -0.46
N PHE A 130 -15.76 -10.46 0.86
CA PHE A 130 -14.47 -10.10 1.45
C PHE A 130 -14.00 -11.15 2.43
N VAL A 131 -12.68 -11.26 2.55
CA VAL A 131 -12.04 -12.17 3.49
C VAL A 131 -10.74 -11.56 4.00
N LEU A 132 -10.48 -11.77 5.29
CA LEU A 132 -9.22 -11.46 5.94
C LEU A 132 -8.33 -12.70 5.96
N ARG A 133 -7.08 -12.54 5.56
CA ARG A 133 -6.10 -13.64 5.54
C ARG A 133 -4.76 -13.21 6.12
N THR A 134 -4.00 -14.15 6.65
CA THR A 134 -2.61 -13.92 7.07
C THR A 134 -1.61 -14.12 5.93
N ASP A 135 -2.03 -14.78 4.85
CA ASP A 135 -1.23 -14.96 3.64
C ASP A 135 -1.11 -13.63 2.87
N ALA A 136 0.13 -13.16 2.76
CA ALA A 136 0.45 -11.98 1.98
C ALA A 136 0.16 -12.21 0.48
N PRO A 137 -0.24 -11.16 -0.25
CA PRO A 137 -0.47 -11.27 -1.67
C PRO A 137 0.86 -11.47 -2.42
N ASP A 138 0.75 -12.03 -3.62
CA ASP A 138 1.86 -12.09 -4.56
C ASP A 138 2.19 -10.69 -5.14
N THR A 139 3.21 -10.65 -6.00
CA THR A 139 3.65 -9.43 -6.67
C THR A 139 2.57 -8.80 -7.57
N THR A 140 1.56 -9.56 -7.98
CA THR A 140 0.42 -9.09 -8.79
C THR A 140 -0.77 -8.62 -7.94
N LYS A 141 -0.59 -8.56 -6.61
CA LYS A 141 -1.64 -8.23 -5.63
C LYS A 141 -2.80 -9.25 -5.66
N THR A 142 -2.46 -10.50 -5.95
CA THR A 142 -3.41 -11.63 -5.97
C THR A 142 -3.08 -12.58 -4.82
N TRP A 143 -4.08 -13.30 -4.33
CA TRP A 143 -3.84 -14.26 -3.26
C TRP A 143 -3.09 -15.49 -3.79
N LEU A 144 -2.20 -16.05 -2.97
CA LEU A 144 -1.39 -17.23 -3.27
C LEU A 144 -1.67 -18.34 -2.27
N VAL A 145 -1.94 -19.56 -2.75
CA VAL A 145 -2.16 -20.76 -1.93
C VAL A 145 -1.17 -21.82 -2.31
N ALA A 146 -0.27 -22.17 -1.39
CA ALA A 146 0.75 -23.20 -1.63
C ALA A 146 1.49 -23.02 -2.99
N GLY A 147 1.78 -21.77 -3.36
CA GLY A 147 2.43 -21.43 -4.63
C GLY A 147 1.51 -21.30 -5.84
N VAL A 148 0.20 -21.51 -5.68
CA VAL A 148 -0.80 -21.40 -6.75
C VAL A 148 -1.59 -20.09 -6.64
N THR A 149 -1.50 -19.25 -7.66
CA THR A 149 -2.23 -17.97 -7.73
C THR A 149 -3.74 -18.21 -7.79
N GLN A 150 -4.49 -17.46 -6.98
CA GLN A 150 -5.95 -17.50 -6.89
C GLN A 150 -6.53 -16.24 -7.53
N TYR A 151 -6.74 -16.27 -8.85
CA TYR A 151 -7.12 -15.09 -9.65
C TYR A 151 -8.46 -14.45 -9.26
N ASN A 152 -9.30 -15.16 -8.53
CA ASN A 152 -10.59 -14.65 -8.03
C ASN A 152 -10.49 -13.81 -6.76
N HIS A 153 -9.31 -13.70 -6.13
CA HIS A 153 -9.09 -12.87 -4.94
C HIS A 153 -8.13 -11.72 -5.25
N ARG A 154 -8.57 -10.50 -4.96
CA ARG A 154 -7.79 -9.29 -5.20
C ARG A 154 -7.55 -8.57 -3.91
N TYR A 155 -6.28 -8.33 -3.64
CA TYR A 155 -5.84 -7.60 -2.47
C TYR A 155 -6.28 -6.14 -2.58
N ILE A 156 -6.87 -5.61 -1.50
CA ILE A 156 -7.35 -4.22 -1.44
C ILE A 156 -6.72 -3.40 -0.32
N GLY A 157 -6.05 -4.05 0.63
CA GLY A 157 -5.34 -3.37 1.71
C GLY A 157 -4.95 -4.30 2.85
N SER A 158 -4.20 -3.79 3.82
CA SER A 158 -3.83 -4.54 5.03
C SER A 158 -4.34 -3.88 6.30
N VAL A 159 -4.44 -4.67 7.36
CA VAL A 159 -4.74 -4.21 8.73
C VAL A 159 -3.82 -4.93 9.70
N LEU A 160 -3.65 -4.33 10.88
CA LEU A 160 -2.75 -4.81 11.92
C LEU A 160 -3.53 -5.04 13.20
N THR A 161 -3.10 -6.01 13.99
CA THR A 161 -3.47 -6.17 15.40
C THR A 161 -2.19 -6.08 16.24
N ASN A 162 -2.16 -5.29 17.32
CA ASN A 162 -1.01 -5.21 18.21
C ASN A 162 -1.39 -5.51 19.65
N SER A 163 -0.61 -6.33 20.34
CA SER A 163 -0.74 -6.72 21.77
C SER A 163 -2.07 -7.37 22.20
N LEU A 164 -3.17 -7.13 21.49
CA LEU A 164 -4.53 -7.63 21.71
C LEU A 164 -5.13 -8.15 20.39
N ALA A 165 -6.15 -8.99 20.52
CA ALA A 165 -6.92 -9.56 19.40
C ALA A 165 -7.97 -8.57 18.86
N THR A 166 -7.53 -7.34 18.57
CA THR A 166 -8.36 -6.23 18.07
C THR A 166 -7.63 -5.56 16.92
N CYS A 167 -8.38 -5.07 15.92
CA CYS A 167 -7.80 -4.29 14.84
C CYS A 167 -7.26 -2.98 15.42
N GLU A 168 -6.07 -2.57 14.99
CA GLU A 168 -5.60 -1.21 15.29
C GLU A 168 -6.58 -0.19 14.71
N VAL A 169 -6.81 0.90 15.42
CA VAL A 169 -7.60 2.01 14.88
C VAL A 169 -6.80 2.63 13.72
N PHE A 170 -7.45 2.89 12.59
CA PHE A 170 -6.82 3.56 11.46
C PHE A 170 -7.82 4.23 10.53
N SER A 171 -7.30 5.19 9.75
CA SER A 171 -7.97 5.75 8.58
C SER A 171 -7.07 5.62 7.35
N CYS A 172 -7.64 5.24 6.21
CA CYS A 172 -6.93 5.19 4.94
C CYS A 172 -7.42 6.30 4.01
N SER A 173 -6.49 6.94 3.32
CA SER A 173 -6.77 7.80 2.17
C SER A 173 -5.69 7.59 1.13
N ASN A 174 -6.08 7.27 -0.11
CA ASN A 174 -5.14 7.07 -1.24
C ASN A 174 -4.01 6.07 -0.96
N GLY A 175 -4.25 5.04 -0.15
CA GLY A 175 -3.26 4.04 0.24
C GLY A 175 -2.34 4.45 1.40
N ASP A 176 -2.50 5.66 1.94
CA ASP A 176 -1.85 6.10 3.17
C ASP A 176 -2.72 5.73 4.36
N TYR A 177 -2.27 4.76 5.16
CA TYR A 177 -2.89 4.32 6.40
C TYR A 177 -2.31 5.12 7.56
N ASN A 178 -3.16 5.84 8.29
CA ASN A 178 -2.78 6.59 9.49
C ASN A 178 -3.39 5.85 10.69
N LEU A 179 -2.52 5.33 11.56
CA LEU A 179 -2.91 4.59 12.76
C LEU A 179 -3.31 5.56 13.86
N GLY A 180 -4.36 5.24 14.60
CA GLY A 180 -4.81 5.98 15.78
C GLY A 180 -3.98 5.71 17.03
N THR A 181 -3.17 4.65 17.02
CA THR A 181 -2.30 4.21 18.11
C THR A 181 -0.88 4.08 17.61
N SER A 182 0.06 4.74 18.30
CA SER A 182 1.49 4.68 17.96
C SER A 182 2.09 3.40 18.53
N ASN A 183 2.74 2.59 17.69
CA ASN A 183 3.37 1.35 18.12
C ASN A 183 4.89 1.51 18.28
N SER A 184 5.37 1.12 19.47
CA SER A 184 6.74 1.14 20.02
C SER A 184 7.31 2.50 20.45
N GLY A 185 8.31 2.46 21.35
CA GLY A 185 9.11 3.58 21.84
C GLY A 185 10.50 3.06 22.24
N SER A 186 11.56 3.83 22.02
CA SER A 186 12.95 3.45 22.31
C SER A 186 13.80 4.70 22.47
N THR A 187 14.81 4.66 23.35
CA THR A 187 15.79 5.74 23.62
C THR A 187 16.98 5.63 22.67
N PHE A 188 17.49 6.76 22.15
CA PHE A 188 18.60 6.80 21.18
C PHE A 188 19.77 7.64 21.70
N THR A 189 21.00 7.30 21.32
CA THR A 189 22.24 7.99 21.74
C THR A 189 23.14 8.34 20.55
N ASP A 190 24.15 9.17 20.80
CA ASP A 190 25.05 9.82 19.81
C ASP A 190 25.88 8.85 18.94
N ILE A 191 26.26 7.71 19.52
CA ILE A 191 27.55 7.09 19.17
C ILE A 191 27.44 6.15 17.97
N VAL A 192 26.30 5.48 17.77
CA VAL A 192 26.11 4.49 16.69
C VAL A 192 24.68 4.45 16.20
N PHE A 193 24.50 4.04 14.94
CA PHE A 193 23.19 3.64 14.44
C PHE A 193 22.64 2.49 15.27
N THR A 194 21.45 2.70 15.84
CA THR A 194 20.70 1.71 16.58
C THR A 194 19.63 1.11 15.69
N ASP A 195 19.51 -0.21 15.70
CA ASP A 195 18.47 -0.91 14.96
C ASP A 195 17.13 -0.82 15.70
N ILE A 196 16.07 -0.48 14.97
CA ILE A 196 14.68 -0.48 15.42
C ILE A 196 13.90 -1.39 14.50
N GLN A 197 13.16 -2.32 15.08
CA GLN A 197 12.37 -3.28 14.32
C GLN A 197 10.88 -3.02 14.49
N TYR A 198 10.18 -2.86 13.37
CA TYR A 198 8.72 -2.88 13.33
C TYR A 198 8.22 -4.27 12.95
N LEU A 199 7.93 -5.08 13.96
CA LEU A 199 7.46 -6.46 13.76
C LEU A 199 6.12 -6.53 12.99
N MET A 200 5.30 -5.48 13.13
CA MET A 200 3.96 -5.40 12.57
C MET A 200 3.90 -4.44 11.37
N LEU A 201 4.51 -4.80 10.24
CA LEU A 201 4.38 -4.05 8.99
C LEU A 201 3.95 -5.00 7.85
N PRO A 202 2.92 -4.66 7.06
CA PRO A 202 2.49 -5.52 5.98
C PRO A 202 3.55 -5.70 4.91
N LYS A 203 3.61 -6.88 4.29
CA LYS A 203 4.54 -7.17 3.19
C LYS A 203 4.32 -6.28 1.97
N THR A 204 3.15 -5.67 1.88
CA THR A 204 2.73 -4.76 0.81
C THR A 204 3.13 -3.31 1.07
N ALA A 205 3.63 -2.97 2.26
CA ALA A 205 4.00 -1.61 2.60
C ALA A 205 5.19 -1.13 1.76
N THR A 206 5.07 0.07 1.21
CA THR A 206 6.08 0.75 0.39
C THR A 206 6.66 1.98 1.07
N SER A 207 6.02 2.52 2.11
CA SER A 207 6.55 3.59 2.97
C SER A 207 6.04 3.47 4.40
N ILE A 208 6.75 4.10 5.35
CA ILE A 208 6.35 4.17 6.76
C ILE A 208 6.22 5.64 7.18
N LYS A 209 5.26 5.90 8.07
CA LYS A 209 5.13 7.18 8.79
C LYS A 209 5.55 6.96 10.23
N LEU A 210 6.55 7.71 10.64
CA LEU A 210 7.12 7.64 11.97
C LEU A 210 6.84 8.92 12.72
N GLN A 211 6.61 8.81 14.02
CA GLN A 211 6.55 9.94 14.93
C GLN A 211 7.74 9.88 15.87
N ILE A 212 8.49 10.97 15.96
CA ILE A 212 9.60 11.11 16.90
C ILE A 212 9.15 12.07 17.99
N THR A 213 9.27 11.64 19.24
CA THR A 213 9.07 12.47 20.42
C THR A 213 10.41 12.59 21.14
N CYS A 214 10.92 13.79 21.35
CA CYS A 214 12.20 13.99 22.03
C CYS A 214 12.00 14.54 23.45
N GLN A 215 12.74 14.01 24.42
CA GLN A 215 12.89 14.56 25.76
C GLN A 215 14.38 14.79 26.02
N ASN A 216 14.82 16.04 25.96
CA ASN A 216 16.19 16.42 26.29
C ASN A 216 16.32 16.46 27.81
N THR A 217 17.11 15.56 28.40
CA THR A 217 17.19 15.43 29.86
C THR A 217 18.40 16.14 30.47
N THR A 218 19.51 16.36 29.74
CA THR A 218 20.68 17.01 30.40
C THR A 218 21.68 17.79 29.53
N ALA A 219 21.59 17.77 28.19
CA ALA A 219 22.48 18.57 27.33
C ALA A 219 21.77 19.03 26.06
N ALA A 220 20.92 20.06 26.18
CA ALA A 220 20.19 20.64 25.04
C ALA A 220 21.17 21.38 24.10
N THR A 221 21.70 20.66 23.11
CA THR A 221 22.25 21.20 21.85
C THR A 221 21.21 21.00 20.74
N ASP A 222 21.26 21.79 19.67
CA ASP A 222 20.54 21.41 18.43
C ASP A 222 21.02 20.02 18.02
N GLY A 223 20.24 19.26 17.26
CA GLY A 223 20.74 17.96 16.81
C GLY A 223 19.95 17.43 15.64
N SER A 224 20.45 16.35 15.05
CA SER A 224 19.84 15.78 13.87
C SER A 224 19.64 14.27 14.02
N PHE A 225 18.45 13.80 13.65
CA PHE A 225 18.18 12.38 13.49
C PHE A 225 18.53 11.94 12.08
N TYR A 226 19.36 10.91 11.99
CA TYR A 226 19.69 10.21 10.76
C TYR A 226 18.97 8.88 10.76
N ILE A 227 18.09 8.67 9.78
CA ILE A 227 17.22 7.51 9.70
C ILE A 227 17.39 6.86 8.33
N LYS A 228 17.55 5.54 8.30
CA LYS A 228 17.62 4.78 7.06
C LYS A 228 17.09 3.36 7.24
N PRO A 229 16.53 2.71 6.20
CA PRO A 229 16.35 1.27 6.22
C PRO A 229 17.70 0.57 6.37
N LYS A 230 17.76 -0.49 7.17
CA LYS A 230 18.98 -1.27 7.37
C LYS A 230 19.49 -1.83 6.05
N GLY A 231 20.80 -1.74 5.82
CA GLY A 231 21.44 -2.19 4.59
C GLY A 231 21.37 -1.21 3.41
N THR A 232 20.71 -0.06 3.58
CA THR A 232 20.68 1.00 2.55
C THR A 232 21.68 2.12 2.85
N SER A 233 22.08 2.84 1.80
CA SER A 233 22.90 4.05 1.89
C SER A 233 22.07 5.34 1.90
N SER A 234 20.77 5.26 1.56
CA SER A 234 19.86 6.40 1.53
C SER A 234 19.51 6.84 2.95
N ILE A 235 19.98 8.01 3.36
CA ILE A 235 19.76 8.57 4.69
C ILE A 235 18.74 9.70 4.62
N ARG A 236 17.77 9.67 5.54
CA ARG A 236 16.85 10.77 5.82
C ARG A 236 17.33 11.50 7.06
N PHE A 237 17.20 12.82 7.02
CA PHE A 237 17.67 13.74 8.04
C PHE A 237 16.51 14.56 8.59
N ILE A 238 16.53 14.82 9.89
CA ILE A 238 15.59 15.71 10.57
C ILE A 238 16.39 16.56 11.56
N ASP A 239 16.29 17.87 11.44
CA ASP A 239 16.77 18.78 12.48
C ASP A 239 15.77 18.88 13.61
N VAL A 240 16.27 18.81 14.83
CA VAL A 240 15.51 19.00 16.05
C VAL A 240 16.12 20.19 16.79
N PRO A 241 15.35 21.27 17.00
CA PRO A 241 15.86 22.48 17.62
C PRO A 241 16.14 22.29 19.12
N ARG A 242 17.10 23.06 19.64
CA ARG A 242 17.42 23.18 21.05
C ARG A 242 16.22 23.68 21.85
N SER A 243 15.74 22.87 22.79
CA SER A 243 14.87 23.36 23.86
C SER A 243 15.02 22.52 25.14
N SER A 244 14.96 23.19 26.30
CA SER A 244 14.90 22.57 27.62
C SER A 244 13.57 21.85 27.89
N LEU A 245 12.55 22.06 27.05
CA LEU A 245 11.25 21.40 27.04
C LEU A 245 10.69 21.44 25.61
N TYR A 246 11.32 20.73 24.66
CA TYR A 246 10.67 20.46 23.38
C TYR A 246 9.59 19.39 23.62
N ARG A 247 8.32 19.77 23.54
CA ARG A 247 7.18 18.85 23.46
C ARG A 247 6.59 18.83 22.04
N GLY A 248 7.46 18.83 21.04
CA GLY A 248 7.03 18.63 19.67
C GLY A 248 7.13 17.16 19.32
N ALA A 249 6.05 16.64 18.75
CA ALA A 249 6.05 15.34 18.13
C ALA A 249 6.01 15.59 16.63
N ASP A 250 7.07 15.25 15.92
CA ASP A 250 7.12 15.41 14.48
C ASP A 250 6.78 14.09 13.80
N VAL A 251 5.91 14.16 12.79
CA VAL A 251 5.61 13.03 11.91
C VAL A 251 6.52 13.12 10.69
N LEU A 252 7.42 12.16 10.56
CA LEU A 252 8.26 12.00 9.38
C LEU A 252 7.69 10.89 8.48
N GLU A 253 7.36 11.27 7.25
CA GLU A 253 7.15 10.30 6.17
C GLU A 253 8.49 9.89 5.57
N ILE A 254 8.77 8.59 5.59
CA ILE A 254 10.00 8.01 5.03
C ILE A 254 9.66 7.23 3.76
N PRO A 255 10.06 7.73 2.58
CA PRO A 255 9.96 7.01 1.32
C PRO A 255 11.16 6.08 1.19
N CYS A 256 11.07 4.90 1.78
CA CYS A 256 11.83 3.70 1.39
C CYS A 256 11.51 2.55 2.34
N ILE A 257 10.99 1.46 1.77
CA ILE A 257 10.96 0.14 2.42
C ILE A 257 11.66 -0.84 1.48
N GLY A 258 12.70 -1.50 1.97
CA GLY A 258 13.31 -2.65 1.31
C GLY A 258 12.37 -3.84 1.42
N SER A 259 12.24 -4.61 0.33
CA SER A 259 11.36 -5.79 0.22
C SER A 259 11.26 -6.59 1.53
N PRO A 260 10.07 -7.08 1.91
CA PRO A 260 9.57 -7.20 3.29
C PRO A 260 10.16 -8.38 4.09
N SER A 261 11.43 -8.68 3.91
CA SER A 261 12.17 -9.65 4.70
C SER A 261 12.75 -9.03 5.98
N PHE A 262 12.93 -7.70 6.04
CA PHE A 262 13.42 -7.01 7.25
C PHE A 262 12.83 -5.59 7.44
N ASN A 263 11.91 -5.42 8.39
CA ASN A 263 11.37 -4.10 8.82
C ASN A 263 12.29 -3.42 9.85
N ILE A 264 13.60 -3.41 9.57
CA ILE A 264 14.60 -2.88 10.49
C ILE A 264 15.10 -1.54 9.94
N PHE A 265 14.97 -0.49 10.75
CA PHE A 265 15.48 0.84 10.49
C PHE A 265 16.66 1.12 11.40
N GLN A 266 17.63 1.86 10.89
CA GLN A 266 18.79 2.31 11.64
C GLN A 266 18.61 3.79 11.94
N ILE A 267 18.69 4.15 13.23
CA ILE A 267 18.58 5.53 13.69
C ILE A 267 19.81 5.92 14.48
N ARG A 268 20.32 7.12 14.18
CA ARG A 268 21.38 7.77 14.94
C ARG A 268 20.94 9.19 15.27
N PHE A 269 21.18 9.63 16.50
CA PHE A 269 21.11 11.04 16.86
C PHE A 269 22.52 11.64 16.82
N GLN A 270 22.65 12.90 16.44
CA GLN A 270 23.92 13.64 16.54
C GLN A 270 23.63 15.02 17.12
N GLY A 271 24.28 15.37 18.23
CA GLY A 271 24.25 16.74 18.76
C GLY A 271 25.07 17.72 17.91
N ALA A 272 24.66 18.98 17.91
CA ALA A 272 25.36 20.08 17.28
C ALA A 272 26.49 20.58 18.18
N GLY A 273 27.72 20.50 17.68
CA GLY A 273 28.94 20.81 18.43
C GLY A 273 29.64 19.53 18.91
N LEU A 274 30.97 19.58 19.02
CA LEU A 274 31.88 18.46 19.34
C LEU A 274 31.72 17.84 20.75
N VAL A 275 30.55 17.98 21.36
CA VAL A 275 30.24 17.44 22.69
C VAL A 275 29.27 16.27 22.48
N ASN A 276 29.69 15.06 22.86
CA ASN A 276 28.81 13.88 22.85
C ASN A 276 27.48 14.23 23.51
N GLY A 277 26.39 14.22 22.75
CA GLY A 277 25.09 14.69 23.18
C GLY A 277 24.05 13.58 23.15
N ASP A 278 23.46 13.24 24.29
CA ASP A 278 22.38 12.26 24.34
C ASP A 278 21.01 12.93 24.23
N CYS A 279 20.11 12.37 23.41
CA CYS A 279 18.71 12.78 23.33
C CYS A 279 17.81 11.59 23.67
N THR A 280 17.04 11.67 24.75
CA THR A 280 16.02 10.65 25.01
C THR A 280 14.84 10.85 24.08
N ALA A 281 14.88 10.24 22.90
CA ALA A 281 13.72 10.18 22.01
C ALA A 281 12.84 8.94 22.29
N LYS A 282 11.61 8.97 21.77
CA LYS A 282 10.69 7.85 21.61
C LYS A 282 10.23 7.87 20.16
N LEU A 283 10.30 6.72 19.50
CA LEU A 283 9.85 6.57 18.12
C LEU A 283 8.64 5.65 18.05
N GLY A 284 7.53 6.15 17.50
CA GLY A 284 6.34 5.35 17.21
C GLY A 284 6.04 5.26 15.73
N MET A 285 5.61 4.10 15.23
CA MET A 285 4.98 4.02 13.91
C MET A 285 3.55 4.56 14.02
N VAL A 286 3.21 5.53 13.17
CA VAL A 286 1.89 6.17 13.12
C VAL A 286 1.17 5.94 11.80
N GLY A 287 1.78 5.21 10.89
CA GLY A 287 1.17 4.89 9.60
C GLY A 287 2.09 4.19 8.63
N TYR A 288 1.54 3.77 7.50
CA TYR A 288 2.27 3.19 6.39
C TYR A 288 1.54 3.45 5.06
N LYS A 289 2.26 3.34 3.95
CA LYS A 289 1.72 3.42 2.58
C LYS A 289 1.87 2.08 1.89
N GLU A 290 0.94 1.74 1.02
CA GLU A 290 0.97 0.55 0.14
C GLU A 290 1.04 0.90 -1.34
#